data_AF-X0Y0L0-F1
#
_entry.id   AF-X0Y0L0-F1
#
_cell.length_a   1.000
_cell.length_b   1.000
_cell.length_c   1.000
_cell.angle_alpha   90.00
_cell.angle_beta   90.00
_cell.angle_gamma   90.00
#
_symmetry.space_group_name_H-M   'P 1'
#
loop_
_entity.id
_entity.type
_entity.pdbx_description
1 polymer ?
#
loop_
_entity_poly.entity_id
_entity_poly.type
_entity_poly.pdbx_seq_one_letter_code
_entity_poly.pdbx_strand_id
1 'polypeptide(L)'
;TVDLTVENADKRISSAQKKMHESNKSAKDALTETDRLRKENEDLRKIMDAKVTESPKDPAKTDPVVPEQTDAEVDADLETLRKEYPEIAEPIIKMMHKQQSENQALKERLDKQDERNTQSDKDAKVTQENAHYNAIAEVHPDFNEISQEPLLDDWIEGLDSIERAGAESIRNGGKTKDVIALLTKFKKANGYKVPGEEKPNPKDKTDSKLDKAKKHQTPQFNKAKEVNTEDKQI
;
A
#
# COMPACT_ATOMS: atom_id res chain seq x y z
N THR A 1 31.96 -26.15 -25.51
CA THR A 1 30.83 -25.19 -25.61
C THR A 1 30.02 -25.05 -24.33
N VAL A 2 30.14 -25.98 -23.36
CA VAL A 2 29.41 -25.95 -22.08
C VAL A 2 30.06 -25.00 -21.05
N ASP A 3 31.36 -24.71 -21.16
CA ASP A 3 32.07 -23.84 -20.20
C ASP A 3 31.68 -22.36 -20.29
N LEU A 4 31.41 -21.82 -21.48
CA LEU A 4 31.00 -20.41 -21.64
C LEU A 4 29.63 -20.09 -21.01
N THR A 5 28.76 -21.10 -20.88
CA THR A 5 27.42 -20.92 -20.29
C THR A 5 27.44 -20.92 -18.76
N VAL A 6 28.35 -21.67 -18.14
CA VAL A 6 28.51 -21.72 -16.69
C VAL A 6 29.24 -20.46 -16.19
N GLU A 7 30.29 -20.02 -16.88
CA GLU A 7 31.01 -18.79 -16.52
C GLU A 7 30.13 -17.53 -16.61
N ASN A 8 29.20 -17.49 -17.58
CA ASN A 8 28.19 -16.43 -17.67
C ASN A 8 27.12 -16.53 -16.59
N ALA A 9 26.77 -17.74 -16.13
CA ALA A 9 25.84 -17.94 -15.03
C ALA A 9 26.47 -17.48 -13.71
N ASP A 10 27.73 -17.81 -13.45
CA ASP A 10 28.46 -17.42 -12.24
C ASP A 10 28.64 -15.90 -12.13
N LYS A 11 28.95 -15.22 -13.25
CA LYS A 11 29.00 -13.75 -13.30
C LYS A 11 27.66 -13.11 -12.95
N ARG A 12 26.55 -13.69 -13.42
CA ARG A 12 25.19 -13.20 -13.11
C ARG A 12 24.84 -13.43 -11.64
N ILE A 13 25.15 -14.61 -11.10
CA ILE A 13 24.92 -14.94 -9.68
C ILE A 13 25.73 -14.01 -8.79
N SER A 14 27.02 -13.80 -9.10
CA SER A 14 27.89 -12.88 -8.37
C SER A 14 27.37 -11.43 -8.41
N SER A 15 26.94 -10.95 -9.59
CA SER A 15 26.37 -9.61 -9.72
C SER A 15 25.05 -9.44 -8.96
N ALA A 16 24.22 -10.49 -8.91
CA ALA A 16 22.97 -10.50 -8.15
C ALA A 16 23.22 -10.51 -6.64
N GLN A 17 24.20 -11.30 -6.17
CA GLN A 17 24.61 -11.32 -4.77
C GLN A 17 25.16 -9.97 -4.31
N LYS A 18 25.96 -9.31 -5.15
CA LYS A 18 26.47 -7.95 -4.86
C LYS A 18 25.34 -6.94 -4.72
N LYS A 19 24.40 -6.91 -5.67
CA LYS A 19 23.22 -6.04 -5.62
C LYS A 19 22.35 -6.32 -4.39
N MET A 20 22.16 -7.59 -4.05
CA MET A 20 21.38 -7.99 -2.87
C MET A 20 22.07 -7.53 -1.57
N HIS A 21 23.40 -7.61 -1.50
CA HIS A 21 24.15 -7.12 -0.34
C HIS A 21 24.06 -5.59 -0.20
N GLU A 22 24.18 -4.85 -1.31
CA GLU A 22 24.02 -3.40 -1.34
C GLU A 22 22.59 -2.98 -0.96
N SER A 23 21.58 -3.67 -1.48
CA SER A 23 20.17 -3.45 -1.12
C SER A 23 19.91 -3.73 0.36
N ASN A 24 20.44 -4.82 0.91
CA ASN A 24 20.30 -5.15 2.32
C ASN A 24 21.02 -4.13 3.23
N LYS A 25 22.15 -3.58 2.78
CA LYS A 25 22.85 -2.50 3.48
C LYS A 25 22.00 -1.22 3.48
N SER A 26 21.52 -0.79 2.32
CA SER A 26 20.65 0.39 2.21
C SER A 26 19.36 0.24 3.01
N ALA A 27 18.76 -0.95 3.05
CA ALA A 27 17.56 -1.20 3.85
C ALA A 27 17.84 -1.10 5.36
N LYS A 28 19.01 -1.54 5.81
CA LYS A 28 19.44 -1.36 7.20
C LYS A 28 19.67 0.11 7.53
N ASP A 29 20.35 0.84 6.66
CA ASP A 29 20.62 2.27 6.85
C ASP A 29 19.30 3.07 6.90
N ALA A 30 18.34 2.75 6.01
CA ALA A 30 17.01 3.33 6.04
C ALA A 30 16.26 3.01 7.34
N LEU A 31 16.33 1.76 7.83
CA LEU A 31 15.70 1.38 9.10
C LEU A 31 16.28 2.18 10.27
N THR A 32 17.62 2.31 10.34
CA THR A 32 18.28 3.10 11.38
C THR A 32 17.89 4.58 11.33
N GLU A 33 17.71 5.13 10.12
CA GLU A 33 17.27 6.50 9.95
C GLU A 33 15.80 6.68 10.35
N THR A 34 14.93 5.71 10.07
CA THR A 34 13.53 5.75 10.53
C THR A 34 13.41 5.71 12.05
N ASP A 35 14.23 4.89 12.72
CA ASP A 35 14.27 4.83 14.18
C ASP A 35 14.81 6.14 14.77
N ARG A 36 15.83 6.73 14.12
CA ARG A 36 16.37 8.04 14.49
C ARG A 36 15.33 9.15 14.37
N LEU A 37 14.67 9.25 13.21
CA LEU A 37 13.63 10.25 12.94
C LEU A 37 12.42 10.08 13.88
N ARG A 38 12.05 8.83 14.21
CA ARG A 38 11.00 8.55 15.20
C ARG A 38 11.38 9.09 16.57
N LYS A 39 12.62 8.86 17.01
CA LYS A 39 13.13 9.35 18.29
C LYS A 39 13.20 10.88 18.32
N GLU A 40 13.71 11.49 17.25
CA GLU A 40 13.77 12.95 17.13
C GLU A 40 12.37 13.58 17.17
N ASN A 41 11.37 13.00 16.49
CA ASN A 41 9.99 13.45 16.56
C ASN A 41 9.37 13.28 17.96
N GLU A 42 9.71 12.22 18.69
CA GLU A 42 9.28 12.02 20.07
C GLU A 42 9.92 13.05 21.01
N ASP A 43 11.21 13.36 20.82
CA ASP A 43 11.94 14.35 21.61
C ASP A 43 11.42 15.77 21.33
N LEU A 44 11.12 16.11 20.07
CA LEU A 44 10.47 17.38 19.71
C LEU A 44 9.09 17.51 20.37
N ARG A 45 8.29 16.44 20.39
CA ARG A 45 7.01 16.42 21.10
C ARG A 45 7.18 16.63 22.59
N LYS A 46 8.16 15.99 23.23
CA LYS A 46 8.47 16.20 24.65
C LYS A 46 8.93 17.63 24.92
N ILE A 47 9.71 18.24 24.03
CA ILE A 47 10.13 19.64 24.17
C ILE A 47 8.91 20.57 24.03
N MET A 48 7.98 20.29 23.11
CA MET A 48 6.75 21.06 23.01
C MET A 48 5.85 20.88 24.24
N ASP A 49 5.66 19.64 24.70
CA ASP A 49 4.88 19.36 25.91
C ASP A 49 5.53 19.97 27.16
N ALA A 50 6.86 19.94 27.27
CA ALA A 50 7.62 20.59 28.33
C ALA A 50 7.48 22.12 28.26
N LYS A 51 7.56 22.73 27.08
CA LYS A 51 7.28 24.17 26.90
C LYS A 51 5.83 24.55 27.23
N VAL A 52 4.88 23.65 27.00
CA VAL A 52 3.46 23.83 27.38
C VAL A 52 3.25 23.60 28.89
N THR A 53 4.06 22.77 29.54
CA THR A 53 3.95 22.44 30.98
C THR A 53 4.85 23.28 31.89
N GLU A 54 5.89 23.95 31.37
CA GLU A 54 6.71 24.94 32.08
C GLU A 54 6.08 26.34 32.12
N SER A 55 4.89 26.53 31.54
CA SER A 55 4.02 27.66 31.93
C SER A 55 3.48 27.39 33.34
N PRO A 56 3.86 28.17 34.37
CA PRO A 56 3.45 27.89 35.74
C PRO A 56 1.94 28.04 35.90
N LYS A 57 1.24 26.94 36.24
CA LYS A 57 -0.10 27.00 36.82
C LYS A 57 -0.02 27.59 38.23
N ASP A 58 -0.04 28.91 38.31
CA ASP A 58 -0.27 29.67 39.54
C ASP A 58 -1.47 30.60 39.27
N PRO A 59 -2.68 30.36 39.82
CA PRO A 59 -3.89 31.09 39.43
C PRO A 59 -3.97 32.55 39.95
N ALA A 60 -2.85 33.19 40.31
CA ALA A 60 -2.87 34.51 40.95
C ALA A 60 -1.67 35.41 40.65
N LYS A 61 -0.86 35.14 39.62
CA LYS A 61 0.01 36.16 39.02
C LYS A 61 -0.22 36.12 37.53
N THR A 62 -0.76 37.22 37.03
CA THR A 62 -0.85 37.55 35.61
C THR A 62 0.43 37.10 34.92
N ASP A 63 0.32 36.10 34.06
CA ASP A 63 1.18 36.04 32.88
C ASP A 63 1.22 37.47 32.32
N PRO A 64 2.39 38.02 31.94
CA PRO A 64 2.33 39.07 30.94
C PRO A 64 1.68 38.40 29.74
N VAL A 65 0.36 38.56 29.63
CA VAL A 65 -0.36 38.50 28.38
C VAL A 65 0.42 39.47 27.51
N VAL A 66 1.35 38.94 26.72
CA VAL A 66 1.85 39.70 25.58
C VAL A 66 0.60 39.79 24.71
N PRO A 67 -0.03 40.97 24.62
CA PRO A 67 -1.18 41.10 23.74
C PRO A 67 -0.75 40.61 22.37
N GLU A 68 -1.61 39.85 21.70
CA GLU A 68 -1.39 39.48 20.30
C GLU A 68 -1.39 40.78 19.50
N GLN A 69 -0.19 41.35 19.32
CA GLN A 69 -0.01 42.60 18.61
C GLN A 69 -0.29 42.34 17.14
N THR A 70 -1.11 43.19 16.55
CA THR A 70 -1.33 43.15 15.10
C THR A 70 -0.03 43.48 14.37
N ASP A 71 0.15 42.98 13.14
CA ASP A 71 1.34 43.31 12.32
C ASP A 71 1.57 44.83 12.23
N ALA A 72 0.49 45.61 12.24
CA ALA A 72 0.54 47.08 12.23
C ALA A 72 1.04 47.70 13.56
N GLU A 73 0.78 47.07 14.70
CA GLU A 73 1.31 47.49 16.01
C GLU A 73 2.80 47.15 16.12
N VAL A 74 3.20 45.97 15.65
CA VAL A 74 4.62 45.55 15.64
C VAL A 74 5.45 46.48 14.76
N ASP A 75 4.94 46.87 13.59
CA ASP A 75 5.61 47.82 12.71
C ASP A 75 5.72 49.23 13.33
N ALA A 76 4.69 49.68 14.04
CA ALA A 76 4.70 50.97 14.73
C ALA A 76 5.71 50.99 15.90
N ASP A 77 5.81 49.90 16.65
CA ASP A 77 6.77 49.73 17.75
C ASP A 77 8.21 49.65 17.23
N LEU A 78 8.44 48.94 16.12
CA LEU A 78 9.74 48.87 15.46
C LEU A 78 10.20 50.24 14.93
N GLU A 79 9.28 51.03 14.39
CA GLU A 79 9.60 52.38 13.90
C GLU A 79 9.90 53.35 15.05
N THR A 80 9.26 53.16 16.20
CA THR A 80 9.58 53.90 17.44
C THR A 80 10.95 53.50 17.97
N LEU A 81 11.24 52.21 18.04
CA LEU A 81 12.55 51.67 18.46
C LEU A 81 13.68 52.16 17.55
N ARG A 82 13.43 52.25 16.24
CA ARG A 82 14.37 52.77 15.25
C ARG A 82 14.68 54.25 15.43
N LYS A 83 13.70 55.05 15.84
CA LYS A 83 13.88 56.48 16.14
C LYS A 83 14.63 56.73 17.43
N GLU A 84 14.36 55.92 18.46
CA GLU A 84 14.97 56.10 19.79
C GLU A 84 16.36 55.46 19.91
N TYR A 85 16.62 54.35 19.21
CA TYR A 85 17.86 53.57 19.32
C TYR A 85 18.38 53.07 17.96
N PRO A 86 18.72 53.97 17.02
CA PRO A 86 19.10 53.59 15.65
C PRO A 86 20.29 52.63 15.59
N GLU A 87 21.29 52.81 16.45
CA GLU A 87 22.54 52.01 16.49
C GLU A 87 22.30 50.53 16.84
N ILE A 88 21.22 50.22 17.56
CA ILE A 88 20.89 48.87 18.03
C ILE A 88 19.71 48.29 17.24
N ALA A 89 18.73 49.11 16.88
CA ALA A 89 17.52 48.70 16.18
C ALA A 89 17.80 48.26 14.73
N GLU A 90 18.57 49.05 13.97
CA GLU A 90 18.90 48.76 12.56
C GLU A 90 19.54 47.37 12.34
N PRO A 91 20.59 46.96 13.09
CA PRO A 91 21.17 45.63 12.91
C PRO A 91 20.23 44.49 13.29
N ILE A 92 19.37 44.68 14.31
CA ILE A 92 18.38 43.66 14.73
C ILE A 92 17.30 43.50 13.65
N ILE A 93 16.73 44.61 13.15
CA ILE A 93 15.72 44.61 12.09
C ILE A 93 16.28 43.95 10.82
N LYS A 94 17.53 44.27 10.45
CA LYS A 94 18.20 43.63 9.31
C LYS A 94 18.35 42.11 9.49
N MET A 95 18.67 41.65 10.70
CA MET A 95 18.74 40.22 11.00
C MET A 95 17.35 39.56 10.95
N MET A 96 16.32 40.24 11.45
CA MET A 96 14.93 39.77 11.41
C MET A 96 14.42 39.64 9.97
N HIS A 97 14.66 40.63 9.11
CA HIS A 97 14.34 40.56 7.68
C HIS A 97 15.09 39.41 6.99
N LYS A 98 16.38 39.23 7.30
CA LYS A 98 17.15 38.10 6.78
C LYS A 98 16.51 36.77 7.20
N GLN A 99 16.17 36.61 8.47
CA GLN A 99 15.54 35.39 8.99
C GLN A 99 14.14 35.16 8.41
N GLN A 100 13.34 36.20 8.23
CA GLN A 100 12.05 36.13 7.55
C GLN A 100 12.21 35.68 6.09
N SER A 101 13.20 36.22 5.37
CA SER A 101 13.49 35.81 4.00
C SER A 101 13.96 34.36 3.89
N GLU A 102 14.79 33.89 4.84
CA GLU A 102 15.23 32.50 4.91
C GLU A 102 14.06 31.55 5.21
N ASN A 103 13.16 31.95 6.12
CA ASN A 103 11.95 31.19 6.43
C ASN A 103 10.99 31.12 5.23
N GLN A 104 10.81 32.22 4.49
CA GLN A 104 10.01 32.22 3.25
C GLN A 104 10.63 31.30 2.19
N ALA A 105 11.94 31.41 1.97
CA ALA A 105 12.64 30.54 1.03
C ALA A 105 12.59 29.06 1.44
N LEU A 106 12.61 28.77 2.75
CA LEU A 106 12.44 27.40 3.26
C LEU A 106 11.04 26.87 3.01
N LYS A 107 10.00 27.67 3.27
CA LYS A 107 8.60 27.31 2.97
C LYS A 107 8.41 27.00 1.50
N GLU A 108 8.88 27.87 0.60
CA GLU A 108 8.80 27.63 -0.85
C GLU A 108 9.53 26.35 -1.29
N ARG A 109 10.64 26.01 -0.63
CA ARG A 109 11.37 24.75 -0.92
C ARG A 109 10.60 23.53 -0.45
N LEU A 110 9.93 23.61 0.70
CA LEU A 110 9.07 22.55 1.21
C LEU A 110 7.87 22.34 0.28
N ASP A 111 7.19 23.41 -0.12
CA ASP A 111 6.06 23.33 -1.05
C ASP A 111 6.48 22.67 -2.38
N LYS A 112 7.61 23.11 -2.96
CA LYS A 112 8.17 22.49 -4.18
C LYS A 112 8.61 21.03 -3.98
N GLN A 113 8.96 20.63 -2.76
CA GLN A 113 9.31 19.25 -2.45
C GLN A 113 8.04 18.40 -2.36
N ASP A 114 6.98 18.89 -1.72
CA ASP A 114 5.70 18.22 -1.61
C ASP A 114 5.03 18.05 -2.97
N GLU A 115 5.10 19.07 -3.85
CA GLU A 115 4.66 18.97 -5.23
C GLU A 115 5.42 17.88 -6.00
N ARG A 116 6.75 17.83 -5.86
CA ARG A 116 7.58 16.79 -6.51
C ARG A 116 7.27 15.39 -6.01
N ASN A 117 7.08 15.23 -4.70
CA ASN A 117 6.72 13.95 -4.11
C ASN A 117 5.34 13.49 -4.61
N THR A 118 4.36 14.39 -4.59
CA THR A 118 3.01 14.11 -5.10
C THR A 118 3.02 13.73 -6.57
N GLN A 119 3.85 14.39 -7.39
CA GLN A 119 4.00 14.03 -8.80
C GLN A 119 4.67 12.66 -8.96
N SER A 120 5.75 12.40 -8.21
CA SER A 120 6.45 11.11 -8.23
C SER A 120 5.52 9.95 -7.84
N ASP A 121 4.64 10.14 -6.85
CA ASP A 121 3.68 9.14 -6.42
C ASP A 121 2.64 8.83 -7.52
N LYS A 122 2.17 9.86 -8.22
CA LYS A 122 1.27 9.70 -9.38
C LYS A 122 1.97 8.93 -10.51
N ASP A 123 3.20 9.29 -10.84
CA ASP A 123 3.96 8.63 -11.91
C ASP A 123 4.28 7.17 -11.57
N ALA A 124 4.61 6.88 -10.31
CA ALA A 124 4.81 5.53 -9.82
C ALA A 124 3.52 4.70 -9.91
N LYS A 125 2.37 5.28 -9.53
CA LYS A 125 1.06 4.62 -9.63
C LYS A 125 0.70 4.28 -11.07
N VAL A 126 0.84 5.23 -11.99
CA VAL A 126 0.58 5.01 -13.42
C VAL A 126 1.51 3.94 -13.99
N THR A 127 2.80 3.98 -13.62
CA THR A 127 3.78 2.97 -14.06
C THR A 127 3.41 1.57 -13.56
N GLN A 128 2.99 1.47 -12.29
CA GLN A 128 2.56 0.22 -11.69
C GLN A 128 1.27 -0.32 -12.31
N GLU A 129 0.27 0.54 -12.55
CA GLU A 129 -0.98 0.20 -13.23
C GLU A 129 -0.70 -0.29 -14.66
N ASN A 130 0.12 0.44 -15.41
CA ASN A 130 0.53 0.02 -16.76
C ASN A 130 1.28 -1.32 -16.75
N ALA A 131 2.23 -1.52 -15.82
CA ALA A 131 2.93 -2.78 -15.68
C ALA A 131 1.99 -3.93 -15.31
N HIS A 132 0.99 -3.67 -14.47
CA HIS A 132 -0.05 -4.63 -14.11
C HIS A 132 -0.86 -5.06 -15.33
N TYR A 133 -1.45 -4.12 -16.07
CA TYR A 133 -2.28 -4.44 -17.23
C TYR A 133 -1.49 -5.00 -18.41
N ASN A 134 -0.26 -4.52 -18.65
CA ASN A 134 0.61 -5.07 -19.71
C ASN A 134 0.95 -6.53 -19.44
N ALA A 135 1.32 -6.89 -18.21
CA ALA A 135 1.61 -8.27 -17.86
C ALA A 135 0.39 -9.20 -17.95
N ILE A 136 -0.83 -8.69 -17.69
CA ILE A 136 -2.06 -9.44 -17.95
C ILE A 136 -2.26 -9.62 -19.46
N ALA A 137 -2.12 -8.55 -20.24
CA ALA A 137 -2.31 -8.56 -21.69
C ALA A 137 -1.32 -9.48 -22.44
N GLU A 138 -0.08 -9.59 -21.94
CA GLU A 138 0.92 -10.51 -22.48
C GLU A 138 0.48 -11.98 -22.39
N VAL A 139 -0.21 -12.35 -21.31
CA VAL A 139 -0.71 -13.73 -21.13
C VAL A 139 -2.10 -13.87 -21.74
N HIS A 140 -3.02 -12.94 -21.49
CA HIS A 140 -4.39 -12.98 -21.98
C HIS A 140 -4.67 -11.74 -22.83
N PRO A 141 -4.35 -11.75 -24.15
CA PRO A 141 -4.58 -10.60 -25.02
C PRO A 141 -6.06 -10.19 -25.14
N ASP A 142 -6.95 -11.15 -24.91
CA ASP A 142 -8.41 -11.01 -24.92
C ASP A 142 -8.99 -10.64 -23.54
N PHE A 143 -8.15 -10.35 -22.53
CA PHE A 143 -8.64 -10.08 -21.17
C PHE A 143 -9.63 -8.92 -21.11
N ASN A 144 -9.44 -7.89 -21.95
CA ASN A 144 -10.29 -6.71 -21.97
C ASN A 144 -11.69 -7.01 -22.55
N GLU A 145 -11.79 -7.99 -23.45
CA GLU A 145 -13.07 -8.44 -23.98
C GLU A 145 -13.77 -9.33 -22.95
N ILE A 146 -13.03 -10.29 -22.37
CA ILE A 146 -13.55 -11.20 -21.33
C ILE A 146 -14.02 -10.45 -20.08
N SER A 147 -13.32 -9.40 -19.65
CA SER A 147 -13.68 -8.64 -18.45
C SER A 147 -14.96 -7.83 -18.60
N GLN A 148 -15.38 -7.54 -19.83
CA GLN A 148 -16.59 -6.81 -20.18
C GLN A 148 -17.78 -7.75 -20.48
N GLU A 149 -17.52 -9.04 -20.66
CA GLU A 149 -18.57 -10.02 -20.90
C GLU A 149 -19.30 -10.40 -19.60
N PRO A 150 -20.64 -10.47 -19.60
CA PRO A 150 -21.42 -10.97 -18.45
C PRO A 150 -21.03 -12.39 -18.05
N LEU A 151 -20.43 -13.15 -18.97
CA LEU A 151 -20.05 -14.55 -18.75
C LEU A 151 -19.01 -14.72 -17.64
N LEU A 152 -18.10 -13.75 -17.47
CA LEU A 152 -17.14 -13.79 -16.36
C LEU A 152 -17.84 -13.60 -15.01
N ASP A 153 -18.82 -12.69 -14.96
CA ASP A 153 -19.61 -12.41 -13.77
C ASP A 153 -20.47 -13.62 -13.39
N ASP A 154 -21.21 -14.18 -14.35
CA ASP A 154 -22.03 -15.38 -14.17
C ASP A 154 -21.20 -16.57 -13.68
N TRP A 155 -19.97 -16.71 -14.21
CA TRP A 155 -19.07 -17.77 -13.78
C TRP A 155 -18.58 -17.57 -12.34
N ILE A 156 -18.24 -16.34 -11.95
CA ILE A 156 -17.84 -16.00 -10.57
C ILE A 156 -19.01 -16.25 -9.60
N GLU A 157 -20.22 -15.83 -9.95
CA GLU A 157 -21.43 -16.06 -9.15
C GLU A 157 -21.72 -17.55 -8.96
N GLY A 158 -21.43 -18.37 -9.97
CA GLY A 158 -21.57 -19.83 -9.93
C GLY A 158 -20.56 -20.55 -9.02
N LEU A 159 -19.50 -19.89 -8.55
CA LEU A 159 -18.52 -20.47 -7.63
C LEU A 159 -19.10 -20.66 -6.22
N ASP A 160 -18.46 -21.53 -5.44
CA ASP A 160 -18.68 -21.64 -3.99
C ASP A 160 -18.49 -20.26 -3.30
N SER A 161 -19.13 -20.07 -2.15
CA SER A 161 -19.08 -18.82 -1.38
C SER A 161 -17.65 -18.34 -1.07
N ILE A 162 -16.74 -19.25 -0.72
CA ILE A 162 -15.34 -18.90 -0.42
C ILE A 162 -14.58 -18.58 -1.71
N GLU A 163 -14.74 -19.42 -2.75
CA GLU A 163 -14.10 -19.19 -4.05
C GLU A 163 -14.57 -17.89 -4.72
N ARG A 164 -15.86 -17.56 -4.61
CA ARG A 164 -16.46 -16.33 -5.14
C ARG A 164 -15.87 -15.10 -4.47
N ALA A 165 -15.83 -15.06 -3.14
CA ALA A 165 -15.25 -13.95 -2.39
C ALA A 165 -13.76 -13.74 -2.77
N GLY A 166 -13.02 -14.83 -2.97
CA GLY A 166 -11.65 -14.78 -3.48
C GLY A 166 -11.57 -14.21 -4.90
N ALA A 167 -12.42 -14.69 -5.82
CA ALA A 167 -12.46 -14.24 -7.21
C ALA A 167 -12.83 -12.76 -7.35
N GLU A 168 -13.83 -12.28 -6.60
CA GLU A 168 -14.23 -10.87 -6.56
C GLU A 168 -13.11 -9.97 -6.04
N SER A 169 -12.44 -10.38 -4.96
CA SER A 169 -11.29 -9.66 -4.39
C SER A 169 -10.14 -9.55 -5.40
N ILE A 170 -9.84 -10.66 -6.10
CA ILE A 170 -8.81 -10.69 -7.13
C ILE A 170 -9.18 -9.79 -8.32
N ARG A 171 -10.45 -9.80 -8.76
CA ARG A 171 -10.92 -8.96 -9.86
C ARG A 171 -10.79 -7.46 -9.55
N ASN A 172 -11.14 -7.05 -8.34
CA ASN A 172 -11.25 -5.63 -7.98
C ASN A 172 -9.91 -4.97 -7.60
N GLY A 173 -8.91 -5.76 -7.23
CA GLY A 173 -7.61 -5.22 -6.79
C GLY A 173 -6.55 -6.29 -6.52
N GLY A 174 -6.69 -7.46 -7.13
CA GLY A 174 -5.75 -8.56 -6.97
C GLY A 174 -4.37 -8.26 -7.56
N LYS A 175 -3.37 -9.02 -7.14
CA LYS A 175 -2.04 -8.94 -7.75
C LYS A 175 -2.12 -9.48 -9.17
N THR A 176 -1.24 -8.98 -10.05
CA THR A 176 -1.17 -9.39 -11.47
C THR A 176 -1.24 -10.90 -11.67
N LYS A 177 -0.46 -11.67 -10.89
CA LYS A 177 -0.41 -13.13 -10.98
C LYS A 177 -1.74 -13.79 -10.63
N ASP A 178 -2.44 -13.24 -9.65
CA ASP A 178 -3.73 -13.77 -9.18
C ASP A 178 -4.81 -13.51 -10.23
N VAL A 179 -4.79 -12.33 -10.87
CA VAL A 179 -5.69 -12.00 -12.00
C VAL A 179 -5.43 -12.91 -13.20
N ILE A 180 -4.16 -13.14 -13.56
CA ILE A 180 -3.79 -14.08 -14.63
C ILE A 180 -4.28 -15.50 -14.31
N ALA A 181 -4.13 -15.95 -13.07
CA ALA A 181 -4.60 -17.27 -12.64
C ALA A 181 -6.13 -17.37 -12.70
N LEU A 182 -6.85 -16.33 -12.26
CA LEU A 182 -8.31 -16.26 -12.31
C LEU A 182 -8.82 -16.34 -13.76
N LEU A 183 -8.27 -15.53 -14.67
CA LEU A 183 -8.62 -15.54 -16.09
C LEU A 183 -8.28 -16.90 -16.73
N THR A 184 -7.16 -17.51 -16.36
CA THR A 184 -6.81 -18.86 -16.82
C THR A 184 -7.84 -19.90 -16.37
N LYS A 185 -8.28 -19.85 -15.10
CA LYS A 185 -9.30 -20.76 -14.54
C LYS A 185 -10.64 -20.57 -15.25
N PHE A 186 -11.06 -19.33 -15.48
CA PHE A 186 -12.26 -18.99 -16.24
C PHE A 186 -12.22 -19.55 -17.67
N LYS A 187 -11.12 -19.29 -18.40
CA LYS A 187 -10.98 -19.75 -19.79
C LYS A 187 -11.00 -21.26 -19.91
N LYS A 188 -10.36 -21.98 -18.97
CA LYS A 188 -10.42 -23.45 -18.89
C LYS A 188 -11.83 -23.98 -18.66
N ALA A 189 -12.57 -23.36 -17.74
CA ALA A 189 -13.93 -23.77 -17.42
C ALA A 189 -14.91 -23.56 -18.59
N ASN A 190 -14.68 -22.52 -19.41
CA ASN A 190 -15.59 -22.12 -20.49
C ASN A 190 -15.11 -22.50 -21.90
N GLY A 191 -14.00 -23.25 -22.01
CA GLY A 191 -13.50 -23.76 -23.29
C GLY A 191 -12.84 -22.72 -24.19
N TYR A 192 -12.42 -21.57 -23.65
CA TYR A 192 -11.63 -20.58 -24.37
C TYR A 192 -10.19 -21.07 -24.56
N LYS A 193 -9.48 -20.53 -25.56
CA LYS A 193 -8.07 -20.86 -25.80
C LYS A 193 -7.22 -20.34 -24.64
N VAL A 194 -6.49 -21.24 -23.99
CA VAL A 194 -5.52 -20.90 -22.95
C VAL A 194 -4.11 -20.87 -23.59
N PRO A 195 -3.31 -19.83 -23.34
CA PRO A 195 -1.92 -19.78 -23.82
C PRO A 195 -1.11 -20.95 -23.24
N GLY A 196 -0.45 -21.71 -24.11
CA GLY A 196 0.39 -22.86 -23.73
C GLY A 196 -0.32 -24.21 -23.66
N GLU A 197 -1.64 -24.29 -23.92
CA GLU A 197 -2.33 -25.57 -24.12
C GLU A 197 -2.46 -25.88 -25.62
N GLU A 198 -1.65 -26.82 -26.11
CA GLU A 198 -1.94 -27.51 -27.37
C GLU A 198 -3.31 -28.21 -27.26
N LYS A 199 -4.24 -27.78 -28.11
CA LYS A 199 -5.57 -28.34 -28.46
C LYS A 199 -6.29 -29.17 -27.38
N PRO A 200 -7.49 -28.75 -26.93
CA PRO A 200 -8.33 -29.62 -26.12
C PRO A 200 -8.75 -30.87 -26.91
N ASN A 201 -8.51 -32.04 -26.33
CA ASN A 201 -9.03 -33.32 -26.81
C ASN A 201 -10.57 -33.28 -26.74
N PRO A 202 -11.35 -33.60 -27.80
CA PRO A 202 -12.79 -33.34 -27.86
C PRO A 202 -13.70 -34.19 -26.95
N LYS A 203 -13.20 -34.80 -25.87
CA LYS A 203 -13.95 -35.84 -25.14
C LYS A 203 -14.60 -35.43 -23.81
N ASP A 204 -14.40 -34.22 -23.29
CA ASP A 204 -15.11 -33.76 -22.07
C ASP A 204 -16.30 -32.85 -22.39
N LYS A 205 -17.12 -33.26 -23.37
CA LYS A 205 -18.48 -32.72 -23.57
C LYS A 205 -19.55 -33.72 -23.11
N THR A 206 -19.50 -34.11 -21.84
CA THR A 206 -20.56 -34.81 -21.09
C THR A 206 -20.22 -34.54 -19.61
N ASP A 207 -20.89 -33.68 -18.84
CA ASP A 207 -22.32 -33.62 -18.60
C ASP A 207 -22.70 -32.22 -18.08
N SER A 208 -23.32 -31.39 -18.93
CA SER A 208 -24.28 -30.38 -18.46
C SER A 208 -25.67 -30.87 -18.82
N LYS A 209 -26.19 -31.79 -18.01
CA LYS A 209 -27.62 -32.06 -17.94
C LYS A 209 -28.19 -31.33 -16.73
N LEU A 210 -28.56 -30.09 -17.01
CA LEU A 210 -29.66 -29.42 -16.33
C LEU A 210 -30.93 -30.27 -16.57
N ASP A 211 -31.25 -31.21 -15.67
CA ASP A 211 -32.64 -31.67 -15.53
C ASP A 211 -32.88 -32.50 -14.25
N LYS A 212 -34.03 -32.22 -13.60
CA LYS A 212 -34.69 -32.92 -12.48
C LYS A 212 -34.28 -32.56 -11.03
N ALA A 213 -34.43 -31.29 -10.66
CA ALA A 213 -34.78 -30.92 -9.28
C ALA A 213 -36.30 -30.73 -9.13
N LYS A 214 -37.07 -31.84 -9.20
CA LYS A 214 -38.43 -31.88 -8.63
C LYS A 214 -38.85 -33.33 -8.39
N LYS A 215 -38.63 -33.81 -7.16
CA LYS A 215 -39.59 -34.57 -6.33
C LYS A 215 -38.90 -35.09 -5.07
N HIS A 216 -39.40 -34.58 -3.94
CA HIS A 216 -39.63 -35.25 -2.65
C HIS A 216 -38.63 -36.33 -2.19
N GLN A 217 -38.06 -36.11 -0.99
CA GLN A 217 -38.47 -36.77 0.26
C GLN A 217 -37.26 -37.01 1.18
N THR A 218 -37.03 -36.13 2.15
CA THR A 218 -36.65 -36.57 3.51
C THR A 218 -37.90 -37.16 4.18
N PRO A 219 -37.82 -37.96 5.27
CA PRO A 219 -36.64 -38.47 5.99
C PRO A 219 -36.75 -39.97 6.34
N GLN A 220 -35.64 -40.68 6.61
CA GLN A 220 -35.69 -41.82 7.55
C GLN A 220 -34.43 -41.92 8.42
N PHE A 221 -34.68 -41.75 9.73
CA PHE A 221 -33.93 -42.32 10.82
C PHE A 221 -33.61 -43.79 10.55
N ASN A 222 -32.40 -44.25 10.88
CA ASN A 222 -32.23 -45.62 11.35
C ASN A 222 -31.17 -45.68 12.45
N LYS A 223 -31.67 -46.05 13.63
CA LYS A 223 -30.96 -46.47 14.83
C LYS A 223 -31.35 -47.94 15.04
N ALA A 224 -30.38 -48.84 14.97
CA ALA A 224 -30.42 -50.22 15.46
C ALA A 224 -28.94 -50.60 15.66
N LYS A 225 -28.37 -50.95 16.82
CA LYS A 225 -28.81 -51.62 18.05
C LYS A 225 -29.32 -53.05 17.83
N GLU A 226 -28.40 -54.00 17.95
CA GLU A 226 -28.52 -55.30 18.66
C GLU A 226 -27.10 -55.87 18.77
N VAL A 227 -26.44 -56.15 19.91
CA VAL A 227 -26.74 -56.68 21.27
C VAL A 227 -26.43 -58.18 21.40
N ASN A 228 -25.47 -58.46 22.30
CA ASN A 228 -25.23 -59.65 23.16
C ASN A 228 -24.74 -60.97 22.49
N THR A 229 -23.95 -61.84 23.13
CA THR A 229 -23.87 -62.30 24.54
C THR A 229 -22.52 -63.06 24.70
N GLU A 230 -21.75 -63.05 25.81
CA GLU A 230 -21.78 -63.88 27.04
C GLU A 230 -20.38 -63.65 27.68
N ASP A 231 -20.14 -63.22 28.93
CA ASP A 231 -20.52 -63.68 30.28
C ASP A 231 -19.79 -64.94 30.78
N LYS A 232 -18.84 -64.74 31.73
CA LYS A 232 -18.51 -65.59 32.92
C LYS A 232 -17.29 -65.04 33.68
N GLN A 233 -17.44 -64.55 34.93
CA GLN A 233 -17.31 -65.28 36.22
C GLN A 233 -15.85 -65.68 36.53
N ILE A 234 -15.19 -65.41 37.66
CA ILE A 234 -15.54 -65.05 39.06
C ILE A 234 -14.39 -64.19 39.59
#